data_AF-A0AAE4B4J9-F1
#
_entry.id   AF-A0AAE4B4J9-F1
#
_cell.length_a   1.000
_cell.length_b   1.000
_cell.length_c   1.000
_cell.angle_alpha   90.00
_cell.angle_beta   90.00
_cell.angle_gamma   90.00
#
_symmetry.space_group_name_H-M   'P 1'
#
loop_
_entity.id
_entity.type
_entity.pdbx_description
1 polymer ?
#
loop_
_entity_poly.entity_id
_entity_poly.type
_entity_poly.pdbx_seq_one_letter_code
_entity_poly.pdbx_strand_id
1 'polypeptide(L)'
;MYQLAAVVAEAALLRERVTGSRHGVVAELRHGMALVPAGDALREELTGAAGTGDAAWERVLAGWSAHGPLAFVRAGFFGGDGEQSAEVWRDGKLAWGPVVDDRFDGPREGWPINAALARLGVRPSGRTYAHDPGRALDLFDEVGLGMERDVADWVAYARAGRTPAHVEAPARAARRREEERALAEITPDLDGREIMALLGIPPGPLVGAATRRLRQVRAARGPLSRAEAEAALRAWAHAQGLGQ
;
A
#
# COMPACT_ATOMS: atom_id res chain seq x y z
N MET A 1 13.81 3.82 -13.32
CA MET A 1 14.67 4.60 -12.41
C MET A 1 13.93 4.76 -11.11
N TYR A 2 14.58 4.53 -9.97
CA TYR A 2 14.05 4.82 -8.64
C TYR A 2 15.06 5.70 -7.91
N GLN A 3 14.63 6.82 -7.33
CA GLN A 3 15.50 7.73 -6.60
C GLN A 3 14.81 8.28 -5.36
N LEU A 4 15.37 8.03 -4.19
CA LEU A 4 14.80 8.49 -2.93
C LEU A 4 15.90 9.05 -2.05
N ALA A 5 15.59 10.16 -1.39
CA ALA A 5 16.26 10.62 -0.19
C ALA A 5 15.16 11.15 0.74
N ALA A 6 14.93 10.49 1.88
CA ALA A 6 13.80 10.84 2.73
C ALA A 6 14.01 10.45 4.19
N VAL A 7 13.39 11.21 5.08
CA VAL A 7 13.23 10.84 6.49
C VAL A 7 11.94 10.04 6.63
N VAL A 8 12.00 8.84 7.19
CA VAL A 8 10.86 7.94 7.41
C VAL A 8 10.66 7.74 8.91
N ALA A 9 9.44 7.96 9.39
CA ALA A 9 9.06 7.76 10.79
C ALA A 9 7.53 7.67 10.93
N GLU A 10 7.02 7.61 12.15
CA GLU A 10 5.58 7.76 12.39
C GLU A 10 5.05 9.10 11.87
N ALA A 11 3.86 9.07 11.27
CA ALA A 11 3.30 10.24 10.60
C ALA A 11 3.08 11.44 11.52
N ALA A 12 2.72 11.20 12.78
CA ALA A 12 2.51 12.27 13.76
C ALA A 12 3.80 13.04 14.04
N LEU A 13 4.92 12.33 14.26
CA LEU A 13 6.24 12.93 14.47
C LEU A 13 6.62 13.83 13.29
N LEU A 14 6.54 13.30 12.07
CA LEU A 14 6.98 14.04 10.88
C LEU A 14 6.14 15.29 10.62
N ARG A 15 4.82 15.23 10.79
CA ARG A 15 3.93 16.41 10.63
C ARG A 15 4.32 17.54 11.56
N GLU A 16 4.61 17.24 12.83
CA GLU A 16 5.05 18.25 13.78
C GLU A 16 6.39 18.87 13.38
N ARG A 17 7.35 18.04 12.93
CA ARG A 17 8.70 18.51 12.59
C ARG A 17 8.78 19.39 11.36
N VAL A 18 7.88 19.22 10.39
CA VAL A 18 7.82 20.08 9.20
C VAL A 18 6.76 21.17 9.29
N THR A 19 6.09 21.33 10.44
CA THR A 19 5.12 22.41 10.63
C THR A 19 5.79 23.77 10.46
N GLY A 20 5.22 24.61 9.58
CA GLY A 20 5.77 25.94 9.28
C GLY A 20 6.92 25.95 8.26
N SER A 21 7.37 24.77 7.79
CA SER A 21 8.35 24.69 6.72
C SER A 21 7.73 25.07 5.37
N ARG A 22 8.51 25.74 4.51
CA ARG A 22 8.08 26.07 3.13
C ARG A 22 8.21 24.87 2.20
N HIS A 23 9.27 24.08 2.37
CA HIS A 23 9.55 22.92 1.51
C HIS A 23 9.18 21.59 2.16
N GLY A 24 8.94 21.57 3.48
CA GLY A 24 8.63 20.36 4.23
C GLY A 24 7.21 19.87 3.94
N VAL A 25 7.12 18.66 3.40
CA VAL A 25 5.84 17.98 3.12
C VAL A 25 5.88 16.56 3.66
N VAL A 26 4.73 16.07 4.13
CA VAL A 26 4.58 14.71 4.67
C VAL A 26 3.80 13.87 3.67
N ALA A 27 4.44 12.82 3.15
CA ALA A 27 3.80 11.80 2.34
C ALA A 27 3.38 10.63 3.24
N GLU A 28 2.08 10.40 3.37
CA GLU A 28 1.56 9.27 4.14
C GLU A 28 1.89 7.92 3.50
N LEU A 29 2.35 6.99 4.32
CA LEU A 29 2.62 5.59 3.98
C LEU A 29 1.58 4.70 4.69
N ARG A 30 1.68 3.38 4.49
CA ARG A 30 0.88 2.42 5.26
C ARG A 30 1.42 2.28 6.69
N HIS A 31 0.65 1.60 7.55
CA HIS A 31 1.05 1.24 8.92
C HIS A 31 1.36 2.43 9.82
N GLY A 32 0.69 3.57 9.60
CA GLY A 32 0.90 4.79 10.40
C GLY A 32 2.23 5.49 10.14
N MET A 33 3.03 5.00 9.20
CA MET A 33 4.28 5.60 8.79
C MET A 33 4.04 6.75 7.82
N ALA A 34 5.03 7.62 7.69
CA ALA A 34 5.12 8.61 6.63
C ALA A 34 6.57 8.82 6.24
N LEU A 35 6.78 9.55 5.15
CA LEU A 35 8.08 10.09 4.80
C LEU A 35 8.03 11.60 4.57
N VAL A 36 9.16 12.25 4.83
CA VAL A 36 9.43 13.62 4.41
C VAL A 36 10.53 13.55 3.35
N PRO A 37 10.25 13.93 2.08
CA PRO A 37 11.27 13.94 1.04
C PRO A 37 12.36 14.97 1.38
N ALA A 38 13.60 14.53 1.51
CA ALA A 38 14.75 15.35 1.92
C ALA A 38 15.53 15.88 0.70
N GLY A 39 14.82 16.55 -0.21
CA GLY A 39 15.45 17.25 -1.33
C GLY A 39 16.25 18.47 -0.88
N ASP A 40 17.08 19.00 -1.77
CA ASP A 40 18.05 20.06 -1.46
C ASP A 40 17.39 21.29 -0.82
N ALA A 41 16.27 21.77 -1.36
CA ALA A 41 15.56 22.94 -0.83
C ALA A 41 15.09 22.76 0.63
N LEU A 42 14.66 21.56 1.01
CA LEU A 42 14.29 21.29 2.41
C LEU A 42 15.52 21.19 3.30
N ARG A 43 16.59 20.53 2.83
CA ARG A 43 17.84 20.41 3.60
C ARG A 43 18.42 21.79 3.88
N GLU A 44 18.52 22.65 2.86
CA GLU A 44 18.97 24.04 2.99
C GLU A 44 18.12 24.84 3.98
N GLU A 45 16.79 24.73 3.89
CA GLU A 45 15.87 25.41 4.80
C GLU A 45 16.06 24.98 6.26
N LEU A 46 16.18 23.68 6.52
CA LEU A 46 16.28 23.13 7.87
C LEU A 46 17.66 23.27 8.49
N THR A 47 18.73 23.29 7.69
CA THR A 47 20.10 23.52 8.19
C THR A 47 20.42 25.00 8.34
N GLY A 48 19.71 25.88 7.64
CA GLY A 48 19.89 27.33 7.68
C GLY A 48 21.32 27.77 7.32
N ALA A 49 21.77 28.89 7.89
CA ALA A 49 23.13 29.43 7.70
C ALA A 49 24.24 28.59 8.38
N ALA A 50 23.89 27.55 9.14
CA ALA A 50 24.84 26.70 9.89
C ALA A 50 25.64 25.72 9.00
N GLY A 51 25.55 25.88 7.68
CA GLY A 51 26.32 25.18 6.66
C GLY A 51 25.50 24.19 5.85
N THR A 52 25.76 24.15 4.54
CA THR A 52 25.36 23.05 3.66
C THR A 52 26.32 21.88 3.91
N GLY A 53 25.81 20.75 4.38
CA GLY A 53 26.66 19.57 4.61
C GLY A 53 26.06 18.54 5.57
N ASP A 54 26.67 17.36 5.60
CA ASP A 54 26.12 16.20 6.33
C ASP A 54 26.07 16.43 7.84
N ALA A 55 27.07 17.05 8.46
CA ALA A 55 27.06 17.35 9.89
C ALA A 55 25.92 18.30 10.31
N ALA A 56 25.49 19.22 9.43
CA ALA A 56 24.35 20.09 9.71
C ALA A 56 23.03 19.31 9.62
N TRP A 57 22.93 18.42 8.62
CA TRP A 57 21.79 17.53 8.46
C TRP A 57 21.66 16.53 9.62
N GLU A 58 22.77 15.94 10.07
CA GLU A 58 22.81 15.06 11.24
C GLU A 58 22.27 15.75 12.50
N ARG A 59 22.53 17.04 12.70
CA ARG A 59 21.94 17.80 13.83
C ARG A 59 20.42 17.91 13.71
N VAL A 60 19.88 18.07 12.50
CA VAL A 60 18.43 18.06 12.26
C VAL A 60 17.85 16.69 12.60
N LEU A 61 18.45 15.61 12.08
CA LEU A 61 18.02 14.24 12.36
C LEU A 61 18.09 13.90 13.86
N ALA A 62 19.19 14.27 14.52
CA ALA A 62 19.33 14.15 15.97
C ALA A 62 18.20 14.88 16.70
N GLY A 63 17.99 16.17 16.41
CA GLY A 63 16.94 16.97 17.05
C GLY A 63 15.53 16.39 16.86
N TRP A 64 15.22 15.89 15.66
CA TRP A 64 13.94 15.24 15.38
C TRP A 64 13.81 13.91 16.13
N SER A 65 14.88 13.11 16.16
CA SER A 65 14.88 11.79 16.80
C SER A 65 14.73 11.82 18.33
N ALA A 66 14.95 12.97 18.96
CA ALA A 66 14.68 13.16 20.38
C ALA A 66 13.19 13.04 20.75
N HIS A 67 12.29 13.10 19.75
CA HIS A 67 10.84 13.00 19.93
C HIS A 67 10.27 11.66 19.43
N GLY A 68 11.12 10.74 18.99
CA GLY A 68 10.74 9.41 18.52
C GLY A 68 11.69 8.90 17.44
N PRO A 69 11.71 7.58 17.19
CA PRO A 69 12.63 6.98 16.23
C PRO A 69 12.34 7.42 14.80
N LEU A 70 13.40 7.68 14.03
CA LEU A 70 13.32 7.96 12.61
C LEU A 70 14.44 7.26 11.84
N ALA A 71 14.24 7.04 10.56
CA ALA A 71 15.29 6.60 9.65
C ALA A 71 15.52 7.65 8.57
N PHE A 72 16.77 7.88 8.21
CA PHE A 72 17.10 8.56 6.97
C PHE A 72 17.49 7.50 5.94
N VAL A 73 16.75 7.45 4.83
CA VAL A 73 16.93 6.45 3.78
C VAL A 73 17.25 7.10 2.46
N ARG A 74 18.15 6.47 1.70
CA ARG A 74 18.49 6.85 0.33
C ARG A 74 18.48 5.62 -0.56
N ALA A 75 18.05 5.80 -1.80
CA ALA A 75 18.14 4.78 -2.83
C ALA A 75 18.32 5.43 -4.19
N GLY A 76 19.13 4.81 -5.04
CA GLY A 76 19.27 5.16 -6.44
C GLY A 76 19.39 3.89 -7.26
N PHE A 77 18.45 3.63 -8.17
CA PHE A 77 18.49 2.48 -9.07
C PHE A 77 18.29 2.94 -10.52
N PHE A 78 19.26 2.59 -11.37
CA PHE A 78 19.26 2.89 -12.80
C PHE A 78 19.88 1.75 -13.59
N GLY A 79 19.18 1.25 -14.61
CA GLY A 79 19.76 0.26 -15.54
C GLY A 79 20.03 -1.13 -14.97
N GLY A 80 19.54 -1.47 -13.77
CA GLY A 80 19.79 -2.76 -13.12
C GLY A 80 20.81 -2.67 -11.98
N ASP A 81 21.62 -1.61 -11.97
CA ASP A 81 22.53 -1.27 -10.89
C ASP A 81 21.86 -0.27 -9.94
N GLY A 82 22.28 -0.28 -8.67
CA GLY A 82 21.82 0.70 -7.71
C GLY A 82 22.49 0.59 -6.37
N GLU A 83 22.16 1.54 -5.51
CA GLU A 83 22.66 1.62 -4.15
C GLU A 83 21.49 1.95 -3.23
N GLN A 84 21.51 1.37 -2.03
CA GLN A 84 20.69 1.82 -0.91
C GLN A 84 21.59 2.22 0.23
N SER A 85 21.17 3.23 0.97
CA SER A 85 21.73 3.49 2.29
C SER A 85 20.66 3.87 3.30
N ALA A 86 20.91 3.54 4.56
CA ALA A 86 20.00 3.87 5.64
C ALA A 86 20.72 4.10 6.96
N GLU A 87 20.16 5.00 7.74
CA GLU A 87 20.57 5.36 9.10
C GLU A 87 19.33 5.39 9.97
N VAL A 88 19.41 4.92 11.21
CA VAL A 88 18.31 4.98 12.18
C VAL A 88 18.76 5.78 13.39
N TRP A 89 17.97 6.78 13.74
CA TRP A 89 18.23 7.72 14.82
C TRP A 89 17.21 7.53 15.94
N ARG A 90 17.68 7.56 17.18
CA ARG A 90 16.87 7.42 18.40
C ARG A 90 17.45 8.30 19.50
N ASP A 91 16.58 8.97 20.25
CA ASP A 91 16.96 9.73 21.45
C ASP A 91 18.10 10.74 21.21
N GLY A 92 18.09 11.38 20.04
CA GLY A 92 19.09 12.37 19.66
C GLY A 92 20.40 11.79 19.12
N LYS A 93 20.49 10.49 18.88
CA LYS A 93 21.73 9.80 18.50
C LYS A 93 21.54 8.86 17.31
N LEU A 94 22.59 8.67 16.54
CA LEU A 94 22.65 7.62 15.52
C LEU A 94 22.70 6.26 16.23
N ALA A 95 21.59 5.52 16.15
CA ALA A 95 21.42 4.24 16.83
C ALA A 95 21.85 3.05 15.96
N TRP A 96 21.81 3.21 14.64
CA TRP A 96 22.26 2.20 13.67
C TRP A 96 22.58 2.84 12.31
N GLY A 97 23.60 2.32 11.64
CA GLY A 97 24.10 2.84 10.36
C GLY A 97 25.24 3.86 10.52
N PRO A 98 25.63 4.54 9.43
CA PRO A 98 25.13 4.37 8.07
C PRO A 98 25.44 2.97 7.54
N VAL A 99 24.42 2.30 7.00
CA VAL A 99 24.59 1.04 6.26
C VAL A 99 24.35 1.34 4.80
N VAL A 100 25.25 0.85 3.96
CA VAL A 100 25.23 1.00 2.51
C VAL A 100 25.29 -0.38 1.88
N ASP A 101 24.51 -0.61 0.83
CA ASP A 101 24.58 -1.82 0.02
C ASP A 101 24.32 -1.46 -1.45
N ASP A 102 25.25 -1.83 -2.32
CA ASP A 102 25.21 -1.66 -3.77
C ASP A 102 25.30 -3.00 -4.53
N ARG A 103 25.48 -4.12 -3.81
CA ARG A 103 25.60 -5.46 -4.38
C ARG A 103 24.35 -6.30 -4.18
N PHE A 104 23.69 -6.13 -3.03
CA PHE A 104 22.43 -6.82 -2.70
C PHE A 104 22.51 -8.35 -2.71
N ASP A 105 23.71 -8.92 -2.48
CA ASP A 105 23.95 -10.38 -2.45
C ASP A 105 23.29 -11.08 -1.25
N GLY A 106 22.93 -10.31 -0.21
CA GLY A 106 22.34 -10.80 1.02
C GLY A 106 20.81 -10.95 0.98
N PRO A 107 20.21 -11.51 2.04
CA PRO A 107 18.76 -11.59 2.17
C PRO A 107 18.12 -10.19 2.15
N ARG A 108 16.93 -10.09 1.53
CA ARG A 108 16.26 -8.81 1.27
C ARG A 108 15.87 -8.06 2.54
N GLU A 109 15.66 -8.76 3.65
CA GLU A 109 15.43 -8.20 4.99
C GLU A 109 16.66 -7.49 5.56
N GLY A 110 17.86 -7.88 5.10
CA GLY A 110 19.13 -7.27 5.46
C GLY A 110 19.46 -6.02 4.65
N TRP A 111 18.75 -5.77 3.53
CA TRP A 111 18.99 -4.58 2.71
C TRP A 111 18.70 -3.30 3.51
N PRO A 112 19.46 -2.21 3.30
CA PRO A 112 19.49 -1.06 4.21
C PRO A 112 18.12 -0.51 4.59
N ILE A 113 17.23 -0.32 3.62
CA ILE A 113 15.89 0.25 3.87
C ILE A 113 15.00 -0.74 4.64
N ASN A 114 14.97 -2.01 4.25
CA ASN A 114 14.19 -3.03 4.97
C ASN A 114 14.68 -3.19 6.42
N ALA A 115 16.00 -3.23 6.61
CA ALA A 115 16.62 -3.31 7.93
C ALA A 115 16.31 -2.09 8.81
N ALA A 116 16.25 -0.89 8.21
CA ALA A 116 15.86 0.33 8.92
C ALA A 116 14.37 0.33 9.30
N LEU A 117 13.47 -0.05 8.40
CA LEU A 117 12.03 -0.15 8.67
C LEU A 117 11.73 -1.16 9.79
N ALA A 118 12.39 -2.32 9.79
CA ALA A 118 12.28 -3.30 10.87
C ALA A 118 12.67 -2.70 12.23
N ARG A 119 13.72 -1.86 12.25
CA ARG A 119 14.19 -1.13 13.43
C ARG A 119 13.27 0.00 13.84
N LEU A 120 12.50 0.61 12.92
CA LEU A 120 11.43 1.55 13.27
C LEU A 120 10.18 0.85 13.84
N GLY A 121 10.14 -0.49 13.82
CA GLY A 121 9.04 -1.27 14.38
C GLY A 121 8.02 -1.72 13.34
N VAL A 122 8.26 -1.49 12.05
CA VAL A 122 7.41 -2.04 10.98
C VAL A 122 7.46 -3.57 11.05
N ARG A 123 6.29 -4.19 10.90
CA ARG A 123 6.12 -5.64 10.89
C ARG A 123 5.48 -6.09 9.59
N PRO A 124 5.85 -7.27 9.06
CA PRO A 124 5.13 -7.87 7.95
C PRO A 124 3.66 -8.07 8.30
N SER A 125 2.76 -7.75 7.36
CA SER A 125 1.32 -7.96 7.54
C SER A 125 0.86 -9.36 7.13
N GLY A 126 1.74 -10.15 6.51
CA GLY A 126 1.40 -11.42 5.87
C GLY A 126 0.84 -11.26 4.46
N ARG A 127 0.74 -10.04 3.93
CA ARG A 127 0.42 -9.79 2.53
C ARG A 127 1.49 -10.34 1.60
N THR A 128 1.07 -10.71 0.40
CA THR A 128 1.93 -11.23 -0.66
C THR A 128 1.85 -10.37 -1.92
N TYR A 129 2.82 -10.54 -2.82
CA TYR A 129 2.79 -9.87 -4.11
C TYR A 129 1.64 -10.39 -4.98
N ALA A 130 0.92 -9.50 -5.66
CA ALA A 130 -0.22 -9.92 -6.49
C ALA A 130 0.17 -10.87 -7.63
N HIS A 131 1.40 -10.72 -8.16
CA HIS A 131 1.94 -11.57 -9.22
C HIS A 131 2.62 -12.85 -8.68
N ASP A 132 2.85 -12.93 -7.38
CA ASP A 132 3.47 -14.08 -6.70
C ASP A 132 2.85 -14.26 -5.31
N PRO A 133 1.66 -14.90 -5.23
CA PRO A 133 0.93 -15.06 -3.97
C PRO A 133 1.67 -15.90 -2.92
N GLY A 134 2.72 -16.64 -3.30
CA GLY A 134 3.56 -17.41 -2.38
C GLY A 134 4.66 -16.57 -1.73
N ARG A 135 4.93 -15.37 -2.25
CA ARG A 135 6.00 -14.49 -1.75
C ARG A 135 5.43 -13.35 -0.92
N ALA A 136 5.81 -13.33 0.36
CA ALA A 136 5.48 -12.23 1.27
C ALA A 136 6.07 -10.89 0.78
N LEU A 137 5.34 -9.81 1.00
CA LEU A 137 5.86 -8.46 0.79
C LEU A 137 7.04 -8.20 1.73
N ASP A 138 8.09 -7.56 1.23
CA ASP A 138 9.13 -7.00 2.08
C ASP A 138 8.65 -5.71 2.76
N LEU A 139 9.43 -5.19 3.72
CA LEU A 139 8.99 -4.02 4.49
C LEU A 139 8.90 -2.75 3.65
N PHE A 140 9.73 -2.62 2.61
CA PHE A 140 9.70 -1.53 1.65
C PHE A 140 8.33 -1.45 0.95
N ASP A 141 7.86 -2.56 0.38
CA ASP A 141 6.57 -2.62 -0.30
C ASP A 141 5.40 -2.64 0.70
N GLU A 142 5.60 -3.19 1.89
CA GLU A 142 4.63 -3.22 2.99
C GLU A 142 4.20 -1.80 3.39
N VAL A 143 5.16 -0.91 3.68
CA VAL A 143 4.85 0.50 3.97
C VAL A 143 4.45 1.30 2.73
N GLY A 144 4.80 0.82 1.54
CA GLY A 144 4.43 1.44 0.27
C GLY A 144 5.46 2.44 -0.27
N LEU A 145 6.75 2.25 0.04
CA LEU A 145 7.83 3.07 -0.55
C LEU A 145 7.99 2.87 -2.07
N GLY A 146 7.34 1.84 -2.64
CA GLY A 146 7.26 1.61 -4.08
C GLY A 146 6.11 2.32 -4.80
N MET A 147 5.30 3.14 -4.12
CA MET A 147 4.15 3.83 -4.74
C MET A 147 4.56 4.93 -5.71
N GLU A 148 5.64 5.65 -5.40
CA GLU A 148 6.22 6.69 -6.25
C GLU A 148 7.71 6.38 -6.47
N ARG A 149 8.27 6.92 -7.56
CA ARG A 149 9.60 6.49 -8.03
C ARG A 149 10.71 7.51 -7.80
N ASP A 150 10.37 8.78 -7.64
CA ASP A 150 11.36 9.80 -7.35
C ASP A 150 10.90 10.80 -6.27
N VAL A 151 11.84 11.62 -5.80
CA VAL A 151 11.60 12.64 -4.77
C VAL A 151 10.54 13.65 -5.21
N ALA A 152 10.50 14.03 -6.49
CA ALA A 152 9.53 15.00 -6.98
C ALA A 152 8.11 14.42 -7.01
N ASP A 153 7.97 13.15 -7.42
CA ASP A 153 6.71 12.41 -7.37
C ASP A 153 6.21 12.29 -5.92
N TRP A 154 7.09 11.98 -4.96
CA TRP A 154 6.73 11.95 -3.54
C TRP A 154 6.29 13.31 -2.99
N VAL A 155 6.93 14.40 -3.43
CA VAL A 155 6.50 15.77 -3.08
C VAL A 155 5.13 16.07 -3.68
N ALA A 156 4.89 15.71 -4.95
CA ALA A 156 3.59 15.89 -5.60
C ALA A 156 2.49 15.07 -4.92
N TYR A 157 2.79 13.82 -4.55
CA TYR A 157 1.92 12.95 -3.77
C TYR A 157 1.51 13.59 -2.44
N ALA A 158 2.49 14.10 -1.67
CA ALA A 158 2.24 14.75 -0.39
C ALA A 158 1.40 16.04 -0.55
N ARG A 159 1.77 16.91 -1.51
CA ARG A 159 1.08 18.18 -1.76
C ARG A 159 -0.35 17.99 -2.24
N ALA A 160 -0.62 16.91 -2.97
CA ALA A 160 -1.96 16.55 -3.40
C ALA A 160 -2.83 15.94 -2.29
N GLY A 161 -2.29 15.76 -1.07
CA GLY A 161 -3.00 15.09 0.03
C GLY A 161 -3.33 13.63 -0.30
N ARG A 162 -2.54 12.99 -1.16
CA ARG A 162 -2.75 11.58 -1.51
C ARG A 162 -2.37 10.69 -0.33
N THR A 163 -3.01 9.54 -0.31
CA THR A 163 -2.79 8.47 0.66
C THR A 163 -2.62 7.15 -0.09
N PRO A 164 -2.12 6.08 0.55
CA PRO A 164 -1.99 4.78 -0.13
C PRO A 164 -3.30 4.31 -0.75
N ALA A 165 -4.44 4.64 -0.12
CA ALA A 165 -5.75 4.33 -0.63
C ALA A 165 -6.05 4.97 -2.00
N HIS A 166 -5.57 6.20 -2.25
CA HIS A 166 -5.73 6.89 -3.52
C HIS A 166 -4.96 6.19 -4.64
N VAL A 167 -3.70 5.80 -4.39
CA VAL A 167 -2.83 5.11 -5.36
C VAL A 167 -3.37 3.72 -5.69
N GLU A 168 -3.93 3.02 -4.71
CA GLU A 168 -4.43 1.66 -4.87
C GLU A 168 -5.86 1.58 -5.42
N ALA A 169 -6.62 2.67 -5.40
CA ALA A 169 -8.03 2.66 -5.83
C ALA A 169 -8.22 2.21 -7.29
N PRO A 170 -7.40 2.67 -8.26
CA PRO A 170 -7.47 2.20 -9.64
C PRO A 170 -7.22 0.69 -9.76
N ALA A 171 -6.20 0.16 -9.08
CA ALA A 171 -5.89 -1.26 -9.10
C ALA A 171 -7.01 -2.12 -8.48
N ARG A 172 -7.63 -1.65 -7.38
CA ARG A 172 -8.80 -2.30 -6.79
C ARG A 172 -10.02 -2.27 -7.73
N ALA A 173 -10.24 -1.16 -8.42
CA ALA A 173 -11.33 -1.04 -9.39
C ALA A 173 -11.12 -1.94 -10.61
N ALA A 174 -9.89 -2.06 -11.10
CA ALA A 174 -9.53 -2.96 -12.20
C ALA A 174 -9.79 -4.42 -11.83
N ARG A 175 -9.31 -4.87 -10.65
CA ARG A 175 -9.56 -6.23 -10.14
C ARG A 175 -11.04 -6.55 -10.04
N ARG A 176 -11.85 -5.65 -9.46
CA ARG A 176 -13.30 -5.84 -9.39
C ARG A 176 -13.95 -6.00 -10.75
N ARG A 177 -13.54 -5.19 -11.74
CA ARG A 177 -14.06 -5.28 -13.10
C ARG A 177 -13.69 -6.59 -13.78
N GLU A 178 -12.48 -7.09 -13.52
CA GLU A 178 -12.02 -8.38 -14.02
C GLU A 178 -12.81 -9.54 -13.41
N GLU A 179 -13.00 -9.53 -12.09
CA GLU A 179 -13.84 -10.49 -11.36
C GLU A 179 -15.29 -10.49 -11.87
N GLU A 180 -15.88 -9.30 -12.08
CA GLU A 180 -17.22 -9.15 -12.64
C GLU A 180 -17.32 -9.72 -14.05
N ARG A 181 -16.31 -9.49 -14.90
CA ARG A 181 -16.26 -10.06 -16.26
C ARG A 181 -16.15 -11.58 -16.23
N ALA A 182 -15.23 -12.13 -15.43
CA ALA A 182 -15.08 -13.57 -15.28
C ALA A 182 -16.38 -14.23 -14.80
N LEU A 183 -17.09 -13.59 -13.85
CA LEU A 183 -18.39 -14.06 -13.40
C LEU A 183 -19.48 -13.92 -14.48
N ALA A 184 -19.42 -12.87 -15.30
CA ALA A 184 -20.34 -12.63 -16.41
C ALA A 184 -20.18 -13.63 -17.58
N GLU A 185 -19.06 -14.36 -17.65
CA GLU A 185 -18.86 -15.44 -18.61
C GLU A 185 -19.49 -16.77 -18.17
N ILE A 186 -19.73 -16.96 -16.86
CA ILE A 186 -20.33 -18.19 -16.32
C ILE A 186 -21.82 -18.27 -16.67
N THR A 187 -22.25 -19.30 -17.39
CA THR A 187 -23.68 -19.55 -17.62
C THR A 187 -24.36 -20.01 -16.32
N PRO A 188 -25.40 -19.30 -15.84
CA PRO A 188 -26.14 -19.70 -14.64
C PRO A 188 -26.86 -21.02 -14.85
N ASP A 189 -27.08 -21.78 -13.78
CA ASP A 189 -27.78 -23.08 -13.87
C ASP A 189 -29.30 -22.95 -14.10
N LEU A 190 -29.88 -21.79 -13.76
CA LEU A 190 -31.28 -21.43 -14.09
C LEU A 190 -31.30 -20.13 -14.89
N ASP A 191 -32.23 -20.04 -15.85
CA ASP A 191 -32.45 -18.83 -16.62
C ASP A 191 -33.35 -17.81 -15.89
N GLY A 192 -33.47 -16.61 -16.46
CA GLY A 192 -34.25 -15.53 -15.85
C GLY A 192 -35.73 -15.87 -15.65
N ARG A 193 -36.34 -16.67 -16.54
CA ARG A 193 -37.75 -17.08 -16.42
C ARG A 193 -37.92 -18.07 -15.29
N GLU A 194 -37.00 -19.02 -15.17
CA GLU A 194 -36.98 -20.00 -14.08
C GLU A 194 -36.79 -19.33 -12.73
N ILE A 195 -35.90 -18.34 -12.64
CA ILE A 195 -35.69 -17.55 -11.42
C ILE A 195 -36.96 -16.79 -11.02
N MET A 196 -37.61 -16.11 -11.98
CA MET A 196 -38.86 -15.37 -11.71
C MET A 196 -39.97 -16.29 -11.21
N ALA A 197 -40.16 -17.44 -11.87
CA ALA A 197 -41.17 -18.42 -11.47
C ALA A 197 -40.89 -19.01 -10.08
N LEU A 198 -39.62 -19.32 -9.77
CA LEU A 198 -39.22 -19.92 -8.51
C LEU A 198 -39.42 -18.99 -7.31
N LEU A 199 -39.04 -17.71 -7.48
CA LEU A 199 -39.02 -16.71 -6.41
C LEU A 199 -40.28 -15.83 -6.37
N GLY A 200 -41.15 -15.91 -7.38
CA GLY A 200 -42.34 -15.07 -7.50
C GLY A 200 -42.01 -13.58 -7.68
N ILE A 201 -40.86 -13.26 -8.28
CA ILE A 201 -40.40 -11.88 -8.46
C ILE A 201 -40.65 -11.36 -9.88
N PRO A 202 -40.98 -10.07 -10.05
CA PRO A 202 -41.11 -9.46 -11.38
C PRO A 202 -39.74 -9.32 -12.06
N PRO A 203 -39.71 -9.11 -13.39
CA PRO A 203 -38.48 -8.78 -14.09
C PRO A 203 -37.87 -7.48 -13.53
N GLY A 204 -36.56 -7.51 -13.24
CA GLY A 204 -35.87 -6.34 -12.68
C GLY A 204 -34.51 -6.66 -12.05
N PRO A 205 -33.94 -5.70 -11.29
CA PRO A 205 -32.61 -5.83 -10.68
C PRO A 205 -32.46 -7.06 -9.77
N LEU A 206 -33.55 -7.50 -9.12
CA LEU A 206 -33.56 -8.70 -8.29
C LEU A 206 -33.29 -9.98 -9.07
N VAL A 207 -33.81 -10.09 -10.31
CA VAL A 207 -33.51 -11.22 -11.20
C VAL A 207 -32.02 -11.22 -11.57
N GLY A 208 -31.45 -10.05 -11.86
CA GLY A 208 -30.01 -9.90 -12.09
C GLY A 208 -29.16 -10.29 -10.88
N ALA A 209 -29.59 -9.94 -9.67
CA ALA A 209 -28.93 -10.32 -8.42
C ALA A 209 -29.00 -11.84 -8.17
N ALA A 210 -30.15 -12.47 -8.42
CA ALA A 210 -30.33 -13.92 -8.35
C ALA A 210 -29.47 -14.67 -9.39
N THR A 211 -29.43 -14.18 -10.64
CA THR A 211 -28.55 -14.72 -11.69
C THR A 211 -27.08 -14.61 -11.28
N ARG A 212 -26.65 -13.44 -10.76
CA ARG A 212 -25.29 -13.25 -10.25
C ARG A 212 -24.99 -14.22 -9.11
N ARG A 213 -25.95 -14.46 -8.21
CA ARG A 213 -25.80 -15.42 -7.12
C ARG A 213 -25.56 -16.84 -7.64
N LEU A 214 -26.36 -17.31 -8.60
CA LEU A 214 -26.16 -18.63 -9.20
C LEU A 214 -24.77 -18.77 -9.83
N ARG A 215 -24.32 -17.75 -10.58
CA ARG A 215 -22.97 -17.72 -11.16
C ARG A 215 -21.88 -17.85 -10.10
N GLN A 216 -22.04 -17.17 -8.96
CA GLN A 216 -21.08 -17.26 -7.84
C GLN A 216 -21.06 -18.65 -7.21
N VAL A 217 -22.23 -19.27 -7.00
CA VAL A 217 -22.29 -20.63 -6.43
C VAL A 217 -21.68 -21.63 -7.40
N ARG A 218 -21.98 -21.50 -8.70
CA ARG A 218 -21.38 -22.33 -9.75
C ARG A 218 -19.87 -22.15 -9.86
N ALA A 219 -19.37 -20.93 -9.73
CA ALA A 219 -17.92 -20.66 -9.70
C ALA A 219 -17.23 -21.39 -8.53
N ALA A 220 -17.89 -21.47 -7.37
CA ALA A 220 -17.32 -22.07 -6.17
C ALA A 220 -17.48 -23.60 -6.09
N ARG A 221 -18.54 -24.17 -6.68
CA ARG A 221 -18.91 -25.58 -6.50
C ARG A 221 -18.93 -26.38 -7.80
N GLY A 222 -18.72 -25.74 -8.95
CA GLY A 222 -18.96 -26.33 -10.26
C GLY A 222 -20.45 -26.32 -10.63
N PRO A 223 -20.81 -26.97 -11.77
CA PRO A 223 -22.20 -27.06 -12.23
C PRO A 223 -23.11 -27.67 -11.15
N LEU A 224 -24.28 -27.06 -10.95
CA LEU A 224 -25.26 -27.53 -9.98
C LEU A 224 -26.35 -28.33 -10.68
N SER A 225 -26.91 -29.33 -10.00
CA SER A 225 -28.22 -29.85 -10.40
C SER A 225 -29.29 -28.78 -10.21
N ARG A 226 -30.39 -28.93 -10.95
CA ARG A 226 -31.54 -28.02 -10.85
C ARG A 226 -32.03 -27.85 -9.40
N ALA A 227 -32.18 -28.95 -8.66
CA ALA A 227 -32.63 -28.92 -7.27
C ALA A 227 -31.67 -28.16 -6.34
N GLU A 228 -30.35 -28.30 -6.55
CA GLU A 228 -29.34 -27.57 -5.78
C GLU A 228 -29.35 -26.07 -6.12
N ALA A 229 -29.51 -25.72 -7.40
CA ALA A 229 -29.62 -24.33 -7.83
C ALA A 229 -30.88 -23.66 -7.24
N GLU A 230 -32.01 -24.36 -7.25
CA GLU A 230 -33.26 -23.88 -6.63
C GLU A 230 -33.11 -23.71 -5.12
N ALA A 231 -32.52 -24.67 -4.42
CA ALA A 231 -32.27 -24.59 -2.99
C ALA A 231 -31.32 -23.43 -2.63
N ALA A 232 -30.25 -23.24 -3.41
CA ALA A 232 -29.32 -22.13 -3.23
C ALA A 232 -29.98 -20.77 -3.43
N LEU A 233 -30.87 -20.64 -4.41
CA LEU A 233 -31.63 -19.41 -4.64
C LEU A 233 -32.66 -19.13 -3.56
N ARG A 234 -33.40 -20.14 -3.09
CA ARG A 234 -34.35 -19.97 -1.97
C ARG A 234 -33.63 -19.55 -0.69
N ALA A 235 -32.51 -20.17 -0.37
CA ALA A 235 -31.69 -19.80 0.78
C ALA A 235 -31.16 -18.36 0.66
N TRP A 236 -30.72 -17.96 -0.52
CA TRP A 236 -30.32 -16.59 -0.78
C TRP A 236 -31.48 -15.61 -0.65
N ALA A 237 -32.65 -15.91 -1.24
CA ALA A 237 -33.82 -15.06 -1.22
C ALA A 237 -34.31 -14.84 0.23
N HIS A 238 -34.39 -15.89 1.04
CA HIS A 238 -34.69 -15.79 2.47
C HIS A 238 -33.70 -14.88 3.20
N ALA A 239 -32.40 -15.02 2.93
CA ALA A 239 -31.38 -14.12 3.52
C ALA A 239 -31.49 -12.66 3.05
N GLN A 240 -32.14 -12.39 1.90
CA GLN A 240 -32.44 -11.04 1.42
C GLN A 240 -33.80 -10.50 1.90
N GLY A 241 -34.56 -11.27 2.68
CA GLY A 241 -35.94 -10.92 3.04
C GLY A 241 -36.92 -11.01 1.86
N LEU A 242 -36.53 -11.71 0.79
CA LEU A 242 -37.36 -11.99 -0.38
C LEU A 242 -38.07 -13.33 -0.14
N GLY A 243 -39.22 -13.26 0.52
CA GLY A 243 -40.08 -14.42 0.79
C GLY A 243 -40.56 -14.46 2.24
N GLN A 244 -41.86 -14.73 2.39
CA GLN A 244 -42.44 -15.31 3.60
C GLN A 244 -42.05 -16.78 3.74
#